data_AF-A0A2V6F2I2-F1
#
_entry.id   AF-A0A2V6F2I2-F1
#
_cell.length_a   1.000
_cell.length_b   1.000
_cell.length_c   1.000
_cell.angle_alpha   90.00
_cell.angle_beta   90.00
_cell.angle_gamma   90.00
#
_symmetry.space_group_name_H-M   'P 1'
#
loop_
_entity.id
_entity.type
_entity.pdbx_description
1 polymer ?
#
loop_
_entity_poly.entity_id
_entity_poly.type
_entity_poly.pdbx_seq_one_letter_code
_entity_poly.pdbx_strand_id
1 'polypeptide(L)'
;MNKRTFCLWLTVGCASLGCAWKPIYAADDPNAAARATLERIQALRKERPNDGVLVYYEAAFQSQVGQSKLALELLRSLKGRKLGLIPTRDLGFDAVWDDKEFQIIRKELADEDAKTPDAPVAFRLKDPKLIPEGIAYDPTSTRFFLGSLAQHKIIVTDAKGEARDFSAPGDKLDAVLGLAVDAARGHL
;
A
#
# COMPACT_ATOMS: atom_id res chain seq x y z
N MET A 1 19.34 68.30 57.62
CA MET A 1 18.31 68.83 56.70
C MET A 1 17.78 67.64 55.88
N ASN A 2 16.44 67.53 55.74
CA ASN A 2 15.64 66.42 55.14
C ASN A 2 15.52 65.14 55.99
N LYS A 3 14.43 64.91 56.74
CA LYS A 3 13.00 64.63 56.42
C LYS A 3 12.73 63.16 56.03
N ARG A 4 12.06 62.46 56.96
CA ARG A 4 10.89 61.53 56.87
C ARG A 4 10.98 60.43 55.78
N THR A 5 10.59 59.17 56.02
CA THR A 5 9.18 58.76 56.21
C THR A 5 9.13 57.25 56.53
N PHE A 6 8.19 56.85 57.38
CA PHE A 6 7.84 55.48 57.77
C PHE A 6 6.93 54.84 56.71
N CYS A 7 7.10 53.55 56.37
CA CYS A 7 6.10 52.80 55.61
C CYS A 7 6.00 51.35 56.08
N LEU A 8 4.79 51.03 56.53
CA LEU A 8 4.29 49.80 57.12
C LEU A 8 3.99 48.79 56.00
N TRP A 9 4.52 47.57 56.04
CA TRP A 9 4.12 46.50 55.11
C TRP A 9 3.14 45.55 55.80
N LEU A 10 1.89 45.56 55.35
CA LEU A 10 0.87 44.55 55.65
C LEU A 10 1.08 43.34 54.75
N THR A 11 1.26 42.16 55.34
CA THR A 11 1.20 40.87 54.63
C THR A 11 -0.24 40.38 54.58
N VAL A 12 -0.82 40.28 53.38
CA VAL A 12 -2.09 39.58 53.13
C VAL A 12 -1.77 38.18 52.62
N GLY A 13 -2.14 37.16 53.40
CA GLY A 13 -2.06 35.75 53.02
C GLY A 13 -3.14 35.39 52.00
N CYS A 14 -2.74 34.83 50.87
CA CYS A 14 -3.64 34.30 49.85
C CYS A 14 -3.82 32.79 50.08
N ALA A 15 -4.99 32.38 50.53
CA ALA A 15 -5.35 30.97 50.64
C ALA A 15 -5.83 30.46 49.25
N SER A 16 -4.96 29.73 48.54
CA SER A 16 -5.32 29.07 47.29
C SER A 16 -6.03 27.74 47.57
N LEU A 17 -7.34 27.71 47.31
CA LEU A 17 -8.12 26.49 47.14
C LEU A 17 -7.63 25.76 45.89
N GLY A 18 -6.94 24.64 46.08
CA GLY A 18 -6.48 23.78 44.99
C GLY A 18 -7.63 23.00 44.36
N CYS A 19 -8.18 23.49 43.25
CA CYS A 19 -8.92 22.66 42.32
C CYS A 19 -7.93 21.73 41.61
N ALA A 20 -7.89 20.45 42.01
CA ALA A 20 -7.14 19.43 41.31
C ALA A 20 -7.84 19.11 39.97
N TRP A 21 -7.41 19.79 38.91
CA TRP A 21 -7.79 19.42 37.54
C TRP A 21 -7.03 18.13 37.19
N LYS A 22 -7.72 16.99 37.20
CA LYS A 22 -7.19 15.80 36.53
C LYS A 22 -7.34 16.02 35.02
N PRO A 23 -6.25 16.02 34.24
CA PRO A 23 -6.39 16.05 32.79
C PRO A 23 -6.99 14.71 32.35
N ILE A 24 -8.14 14.76 31.68
CA ILE A 24 -8.70 13.63 30.94
C ILE A 24 -7.90 13.54 29.65
N TYR A 25 -6.73 12.92 29.70
CA TYR A 25 -6.19 12.28 28.51
C TYR A 25 -6.82 10.89 28.48
N ALA A 26 -7.94 10.76 27.76
CA ALA A 26 -8.27 9.48 27.19
C ALA A 26 -7.02 9.03 26.41
N ALA A 27 -6.43 7.90 26.79
CA ALA A 27 -5.38 7.31 25.98
C ALA A 27 -5.98 7.09 24.60
N ASP A 28 -5.40 7.73 23.57
CA ASP A 28 -5.75 7.44 22.18
C ASP A 28 -5.58 5.93 21.99
N ASP A 29 -6.68 5.20 21.78
CA ASP A 29 -6.62 3.77 21.48
C ASP A 29 -5.83 3.63 20.17
N PRO A 30 -4.60 3.07 20.20
CA PRO A 30 -3.75 3.03 19.02
C PRO A 30 -4.39 2.23 17.88
N ASN A 31 -5.41 1.43 18.19
CA ASN A 31 -6.15 0.61 17.26
C ASN A 31 -7.55 1.15 16.91
N ALA A 32 -7.92 2.37 17.34
CA ALA A 32 -9.27 2.92 17.12
C ALA A 32 -9.67 2.94 15.64
N ALA A 33 -8.76 3.37 14.76
CA ALA A 33 -8.99 3.40 13.31
C ALA A 33 -9.15 1.99 12.71
N ALA A 34 -8.37 1.02 13.19
CA ALA A 34 -8.45 -0.37 12.77
C ALA A 34 -9.80 -0.99 13.20
N ARG A 35 -10.25 -0.73 14.43
CA ARG A 35 -11.57 -1.17 14.92
C ARG A 35 -12.73 -0.57 14.12
N ALA A 36 -12.69 0.74 13.84
CA ALA A 36 -13.71 1.40 13.02
C ALA A 36 -13.77 0.82 11.60
N THR A 37 -12.62 0.45 11.02
CA THR A 37 -12.56 -0.21 9.72
C THR A 37 -13.12 -1.64 9.78
N LEU A 38 -12.81 -2.38 10.85
CA LEU A 38 -13.32 -3.71 11.10
C LEU A 38 -14.86 -3.71 11.18
N GLU A 39 -15.45 -2.76 11.92
CA GLU A 39 -16.91 -2.60 12.00
C GLU A 39 -17.55 -2.39 10.62
N ARG A 40 -16.94 -1.56 9.77
CA ARG A 40 -17.41 -1.32 8.40
C ARG A 40 -17.31 -2.59 7.55
N ILE A 41 -16.21 -3.32 7.62
CA ILE A 41 -16.03 -4.58 6.88
C ILE A 41 -17.08 -5.60 7.34
N GLN A 42 -17.32 -5.72 8.64
CA GLN A 42 -18.31 -6.64 9.19
C GLN A 42 -19.74 -6.28 8.79
N ALA A 43 -20.07 -4.98 8.71
CA ALA A 43 -21.34 -4.53 8.14
C ALA A 43 -21.48 -4.96 6.67
N LEU A 44 -20.44 -4.71 5.86
CA LEU A 44 -20.43 -5.13 4.45
C LEU A 44 -20.52 -6.65 4.27
N ARG A 45 -19.93 -7.45 5.18
CA ARG A 45 -20.05 -8.92 5.13
C ARG A 45 -21.47 -9.41 5.39
N LYS A 46 -22.29 -8.66 6.14
CA LYS A 46 -23.72 -8.99 6.30
C LYS A 46 -24.48 -8.78 4.99
N GLU A 47 -24.13 -7.73 4.25
CA GLU A 47 -24.72 -7.42 2.94
C GLU A 47 -24.19 -8.33 1.83
N ARG A 48 -22.93 -8.75 1.94
CA ARG A 48 -22.19 -9.53 0.93
C ARG A 48 -21.52 -10.75 1.57
N PRO A 49 -22.30 -11.74 2.05
CA PRO A 49 -21.77 -12.87 2.84
C PRO A 49 -20.79 -13.76 2.07
N ASN A 50 -20.87 -13.77 0.75
CA ASN A 50 -20.01 -14.57 -0.12
C ASN A 50 -18.84 -13.78 -0.72
N ASP A 51 -18.58 -12.54 -0.30
CA ASP A 51 -17.44 -11.76 -0.79
C ASP A 51 -16.16 -12.14 -0.01
N GLY A 52 -15.27 -12.88 -0.67
CA GLY A 52 -14.02 -13.36 -0.06
C GLY A 52 -12.99 -12.27 0.16
N VAL A 53 -13.08 -11.15 -0.58
CA VAL A 53 -12.21 -9.99 -0.39
C VAL A 53 -12.48 -9.36 0.97
N LEU A 54 -13.75 -9.29 1.39
CA LEU A 54 -14.11 -8.78 2.71
C LEU A 54 -13.61 -9.68 3.84
N VAL A 55 -13.64 -11.00 3.67
CA VAL A 55 -13.07 -11.95 4.64
C VAL A 55 -11.55 -11.79 4.75
N TYR A 56 -10.86 -11.59 3.63
CA TYR A 56 -9.42 -11.34 3.59
C TYR A 56 -9.04 -10.05 4.34
N TYR A 57 -9.73 -8.94 4.06
CA TYR A 57 -9.47 -7.68 4.77
C TYR A 57 -9.86 -7.77 6.24
N GLU A 58 -10.93 -8.49 6.60
CA GLU A 58 -11.23 -8.71 8.01
C GLU A 58 -10.08 -9.43 8.71
N ALA A 59 -9.51 -10.48 8.10
CA ALA A 59 -8.36 -11.16 8.69
C ALA A 59 -7.15 -10.24 8.91
N ALA A 60 -6.86 -9.36 7.95
CA ALA A 60 -5.79 -8.37 8.08
C ALA A 60 -6.01 -7.42 9.27
N PHE A 61 -7.21 -6.84 9.39
CA PHE A 61 -7.51 -5.93 10.50
C PHE A 61 -7.61 -6.65 11.84
N GLN A 62 -8.10 -7.89 11.88
CA GLN A 62 -8.08 -8.72 13.10
C GLN A 62 -6.65 -8.98 13.57
N SER A 63 -5.72 -9.26 12.65
CA SER A 63 -4.29 -9.38 12.95
C SER A 63 -3.72 -8.09 13.56
N GLN A 64 -4.02 -6.93 12.97
CA GLN A 64 -3.55 -5.63 13.49
C GLN A 64 -4.04 -5.32 14.91
N VAL A 65 -5.28 -5.69 15.24
CA VAL A 65 -5.85 -5.46 16.58
C VAL A 65 -5.49 -6.58 17.58
N GLY A 66 -4.58 -7.48 17.23
CA GLY A 66 -4.05 -8.54 18.10
C GLY A 66 -4.93 -9.80 18.17
N GLN A 67 -5.95 -9.92 17.32
CA GLN A 67 -6.85 -11.08 17.23
C GLN A 67 -6.30 -12.14 16.28
N SER A 68 -5.07 -12.62 16.55
CA SER A 68 -4.33 -13.53 15.67
C SER A 68 -5.10 -14.82 15.35
N LYS A 69 -5.74 -15.45 16.34
CA LYS A 69 -6.51 -16.68 16.12
C LYS A 69 -7.65 -16.48 15.12
N LEU A 70 -8.41 -15.41 15.30
CA LEU A 70 -9.53 -15.08 14.41
C LEU A 70 -9.04 -14.72 13.01
N ALA A 71 -7.92 -14.01 12.90
CA ALA A 71 -7.29 -13.76 11.61
C ALA A 71 -6.96 -15.07 10.87
N LEU A 72 -6.37 -16.05 11.56
CA LEU A 72 -6.04 -17.36 10.97
C LEU A 72 -7.30 -18.15 10.59
N GLU A 73 -8.33 -18.15 11.41
CA GLU A 73 -9.62 -18.80 11.11
C GLU A 73 -10.26 -18.21 9.85
N LEU A 74 -10.26 -16.88 9.72
CA LEU A 74 -10.77 -16.18 8.55
C LEU A 74 -9.96 -16.52 7.30
N LEU A 75 -8.63 -16.51 7.37
CA LEU A 75 -7.79 -16.91 6.24
C LEU A 75 -8.02 -18.37 5.84
N ARG A 76 -8.14 -19.27 6.82
CA ARG A 76 -8.43 -20.68 6.57
C ARG A 76 -9.77 -20.88 5.87
N SER A 77 -10.77 -20.04 6.17
CA SER A 77 -12.07 -20.07 5.49
C SER A 77 -12.02 -19.66 4.01
N LEU A 78 -10.93 -19.04 3.56
CA LEU A 78 -10.72 -18.68 2.16
C LEU A 78 -10.22 -19.85 1.31
N LYS A 79 -9.76 -20.94 1.93
CA LYS A 79 -9.26 -22.12 1.24
C LYS A 79 -10.34 -22.71 0.31
N GLY A 80 -9.94 -23.10 -0.90
CA GLY A 80 -10.74 -23.67 -1.96
C GLY A 80 -11.43 -22.61 -2.82
N ARG A 81 -11.31 -21.32 -2.48
CA ARG A 81 -11.99 -20.23 -3.18
C ARG A 81 -11.18 -19.68 -4.36
N LYS A 82 -9.88 -19.97 -4.45
CA LYS A 82 -9.03 -19.64 -5.61
C LYS A 82 -9.09 -18.15 -6.00
N LEU A 83 -8.96 -17.28 -4.99
CA LEU A 83 -9.14 -15.83 -5.14
C LEU A 83 -7.85 -15.11 -5.55
N GLY A 84 -6.71 -15.79 -5.64
CA GLY A 84 -5.39 -15.15 -5.79
C GLY A 84 -4.99 -14.22 -4.62
N LEU A 85 -5.70 -14.27 -3.49
CA LEU A 85 -5.44 -13.40 -2.33
C LEU A 85 -4.43 -14.06 -1.38
N ILE A 86 -3.17 -13.66 -1.52
CA ILE A 86 -2.06 -14.18 -0.72
C ILE A 86 -1.66 -13.11 0.32
N PRO A 87 -1.78 -13.39 1.64
CA PRO A 87 -1.33 -12.48 2.69
C PRO A 87 0.13 -12.05 2.54
N THR A 88 0.41 -10.75 2.55
CA THR A 88 1.79 -10.21 2.52
C THR A 88 2.10 -9.37 3.76
N ARG A 89 3.40 -9.11 4.02
CA ARG A 89 3.80 -8.03 4.94
C ARG A 89 3.24 -6.70 4.44
N ASP A 90 3.14 -5.73 5.35
CA ASP A 90 2.64 -4.38 5.08
C ASP A 90 1.16 -4.27 4.69
N LEU A 91 0.44 -5.40 4.56
CA LEU A 91 -1.02 -5.45 4.37
C LEU A 91 -1.78 -5.83 5.66
N GLY A 92 -1.17 -5.62 6.83
CA GLY A 92 -1.81 -5.86 8.14
C GLY A 92 -1.55 -7.23 8.76
N PHE A 93 -0.69 -8.05 8.15
CA PHE A 93 -0.31 -9.37 8.67
C PHE A 93 1.01 -9.39 9.46
N ASP A 94 1.58 -8.23 9.73
CA ASP A 94 2.88 -8.08 10.39
C ASP A 94 2.93 -8.77 11.76
N ALA A 95 1.84 -8.66 12.54
CA ALA A 95 1.72 -9.25 13.88
C ALA A 95 1.67 -10.79 13.89
N VAL A 96 1.24 -11.41 12.78
CA VAL A 96 1.15 -12.87 12.64
C VAL A 96 2.20 -13.43 11.68
N TRP A 97 3.11 -12.59 11.17
CA TRP A 97 3.97 -13.00 10.07
C TRP A 97 4.83 -14.21 10.42
N ASP A 98 5.47 -14.22 11.60
CA ASP A 98 6.37 -15.31 11.99
C ASP A 98 5.63 -16.52 12.61
N ASP A 99 4.30 -16.49 12.66
CA ASP A 99 3.49 -17.60 13.14
C ASP A 99 3.53 -18.80 12.16
N LYS A 100 3.77 -20.00 12.69
CA LYS A 100 3.91 -21.21 11.85
C LYS A 100 2.61 -21.59 11.14
N GLU A 101 1.47 -21.43 11.81
CA GLU A 101 0.17 -21.74 11.23
C GLU A 101 -0.18 -20.73 10.13
N PHE A 102 0.11 -19.45 10.35
CA PHE A 102 -0.01 -18.41 9.32
C PHE A 102 0.79 -18.76 8.07
N GLN A 103 2.06 -19.16 8.23
CA GLN A 103 2.93 -19.53 7.10
C GLN A 103 2.37 -20.73 6.31
N ILE A 104 1.79 -21.72 7.00
CA ILE A 104 1.12 -22.85 6.37
C ILE A 104 -0.10 -22.36 5.57
N ILE A 105 -1.00 -21.59 6.19
CA ILE A 105 -2.21 -21.08 5.52
C ILE A 105 -1.84 -20.22 4.30
N ARG A 106 -0.84 -19.32 4.42
CA ARG A 106 -0.36 -18.52 3.29
C ARG A 106 0.12 -19.39 2.14
N LYS A 107 0.92 -20.44 2.44
CA LYS A 107 1.39 -21.37 1.43
C LYS A 107 0.23 -22.10 0.77
N GLU A 108 -0.73 -22.60 1.54
CA GLU A 108 -1.91 -23.29 1.01
C GLU A 108 -2.70 -22.38 0.06
N LEU A 109 -2.97 -21.13 0.46
CA LEU A 109 -3.67 -20.15 -0.40
C LEU A 109 -2.87 -19.83 -1.68
N ALA A 110 -1.55 -19.76 -1.59
CA ALA A 110 -0.67 -19.50 -2.74
C ALA A 110 -0.55 -20.69 -3.71
N ASP A 111 -0.85 -21.90 -3.25
CA ASP A 111 -0.76 -23.14 -4.04
C ASP A 111 -2.10 -23.52 -4.70
N GLU A 112 -3.21 -22.81 -4.42
CA GLU A 112 -4.53 -23.15 -4.99
C GLU A 112 -4.66 -22.81 -6.48
N ASP A 113 -3.89 -21.82 -6.92
CA ASP A 113 -3.90 -21.31 -8.28
C ASP A 113 -2.68 -21.78 -9.06
N ALA A 114 -2.93 -22.22 -10.29
CA ALA A 114 -1.86 -22.60 -11.19
C ALA A 114 -1.03 -21.35 -11.53
N LYS A 115 0.24 -21.36 -11.12
CA LYS A 115 1.18 -20.31 -11.50
C LYS A 115 1.56 -20.50 -12.96
N THR A 116 1.40 -19.44 -13.75
CA THR A 116 2.05 -19.38 -15.05
C THR A 116 3.56 -19.49 -14.83
N PRO A 117 4.28 -20.31 -15.60
CA PRO A 117 5.74 -20.36 -15.52
C PRO A 117 6.34 -18.97 -15.73
N ASP A 118 7.48 -18.72 -15.09
CA ASP A 118 8.23 -17.49 -15.31
C ASP A 118 8.53 -17.32 -16.80
N ALA A 119 8.18 -16.15 -17.35
CA ALA A 119 8.52 -15.83 -18.72
C ALA A 119 10.05 -15.60 -18.83
N PRO A 120 10.71 -16.10 -19.89
CA PRO A 120 12.12 -15.81 -20.11
C PRO A 120 12.33 -14.31 -20.30
N VAL A 121 13.45 -13.79 -19.77
CA VAL A 121 13.82 -12.38 -19.94
C VAL A 121 14.11 -12.10 -21.41
N ALA A 122 13.32 -11.23 -22.03
CA ALA A 122 13.51 -10.83 -23.43
C ALA A 122 14.73 -9.89 -23.61
N PHE A 123 14.86 -8.87 -22.76
CA PHE A 123 15.98 -7.92 -22.73
C PHE A 123 15.99 -7.18 -21.38
N ARG A 124 17.06 -6.42 -21.10
CA ARG A 124 17.17 -5.56 -19.91
C ARG A 124 17.48 -4.13 -20.31
N LEU A 125 16.74 -3.17 -19.75
CA LEU A 125 16.99 -1.74 -19.91
C LEU A 125 17.97 -1.25 -18.85
N LYS A 126 18.81 -0.26 -19.21
CA LYS A 126 19.90 0.25 -18.36
C LYS A 126 19.48 1.44 -17.49
N ASP A 127 18.35 2.09 -17.79
CA ASP A 127 17.89 3.29 -17.07
C ASP A 127 17.07 2.92 -15.81
N PRO A 128 17.62 3.11 -14.60
CA PRO A 128 16.92 2.79 -13.36
C PRO A 128 15.82 3.79 -12.99
N LYS A 129 15.76 4.95 -13.66
CA LYS A 129 14.71 5.96 -13.45
C LYS A 129 13.52 5.74 -14.38
N LEU A 130 13.60 4.75 -15.26
CA LEU A 130 12.49 4.40 -16.11
C LEU A 130 11.42 3.70 -15.26
N ILE A 131 10.21 4.26 -15.25
CA ILE A 131 9.01 3.55 -14.81
C ILE A 131 8.28 3.11 -16.08
N PRO A 132 8.57 1.91 -16.60
CA PRO A 132 7.98 1.45 -17.85
C PRO A 132 6.51 1.10 -17.63
N GLU A 133 5.66 1.56 -18.54
CA GLU A 133 4.29 1.09 -18.68
C GLU A 133 4.07 0.86 -20.17
N GLY A 134 3.48 -0.29 -20.52
CA GLY A 134 3.07 -0.57 -21.86
C GLY A 134 4.25 -1.02 -22.71
N ILE A 135 4.08 -2.14 -23.40
CA ILE A 135 5.07 -2.67 -24.33
C ILE A 135 4.37 -3.09 -25.61
N ALA A 136 4.85 -2.58 -26.74
CA ALA A 136 4.38 -2.97 -28.05
C ALA A 136 5.57 -3.50 -28.87
N TYR A 137 5.35 -4.58 -29.62
CA TYR A 137 6.37 -5.14 -30.50
C TYR A 137 5.96 -4.89 -31.95
N ASP A 138 6.86 -4.27 -32.72
CA ASP A 138 6.73 -4.17 -34.17
C ASP A 138 7.49 -5.32 -34.85
N PRO A 139 6.78 -6.26 -35.50
CA PRO A 139 7.41 -7.37 -36.20
C PRO A 139 8.15 -6.93 -37.46
N THR A 140 7.79 -5.78 -38.07
CA THR A 140 8.42 -5.31 -39.32
C THR A 140 9.81 -4.76 -39.04
N SER A 141 9.95 -3.89 -38.04
CA SER A 141 11.26 -3.34 -37.64
C SER A 141 12.00 -4.21 -36.63
N THR A 142 11.38 -5.25 -36.07
CA THR A 142 11.90 -6.09 -34.97
C THR A 142 12.31 -5.25 -33.77
N ARG A 143 11.38 -4.41 -33.31
CA ARG A 143 11.61 -3.46 -32.21
C ARG A 143 10.51 -3.52 -31.17
N PHE A 144 10.90 -3.27 -29.93
CA PHE A 144 9.99 -3.06 -28.82
C PHE A 144 9.89 -1.56 -28.53
N PHE A 145 8.68 -1.09 -28.30
CA PHE A 145 8.36 0.25 -27.85
C PHE A 145 7.83 0.18 -26.44
N LEU A 146 8.36 1.01 -25.55
CA LEU A 146 7.98 1.06 -24.15
C LEU A 146 7.62 2.49 -23.76
N GLY A 147 6.49 2.66 -23.08
CA GLY A 147 6.10 3.94 -22.50
C GLY A 147 6.86 4.22 -21.21
N SER A 148 7.02 5.49 -20.88
CA SER A 148 7.53 5.91 -19.57
C SER A 148 6.55 6.83 -18.86
N LEU A 149 6.09 6.40 -17.69
CA LEU A 149 5.23 7.23 -16.84
C LEU A 149 5.99 8.44 -16.31
N ALA A 150 7.14 8.22 -15.68
CA ALA A 150 7.89 9.29 -15.01
C ALA A 150 8.61 10.24 -15.97
N GLN A 151 8.98 9.77 -17.16
CA GLN A 151 9.79 10.53 -18.11
C GLN A 151 9.00 11.06 -19.31
N HIS A 152 7.71 10.76 -19.42
CA HIS A 152 6.81 11.34 -20.42
C HIS A 152 7.33 11.16 -21.86
N LYS A 153 7.81 9.96 -22.15
CA LYS A 153 8.44 9.62 -23.43
C LYS A 153 8.27 8.15 -23.78
N ILE A 154 8.60 7.81 -25.02
CA ILE A 154 8.61 6.46 -25.55
C ILE A 154 10.04 6.08 -25.87
N ILE A 155 10.43 4.88 -25.42
CA ILE A 155 11.72 4.28 -25.72
C ILE A 155 11.52 3.18 -26.76
N VAL A 156 12.43 3.09 -27.72
CA VAL A 156 12.54 1.97 -28.64
C VAL A 156 13.80 1.17 -28.35
N THR A 157 13.70 -0.16 -28.35
CA THR A 157 14.81 -1.08 -28.09
C THR A 157 14.72 -2.31 -28.98
N ASP A 158 15.85 -3.01 -29.14
CA ASP A 158 15.92 -4.31 -29.76
C ASP A 158 16.02 -5.43 -28.70
N ALA A 159 16.15 -6.68 -29.16
CA ALA A 159 16.32 -7.85 -28.30
C ALA A 159 17.67 -7.87 -27.53
N LYS A 160 18.62 -6.99 -27.86
CA LYS A 160 19.88 -6.84 -27.12
C LYS A 160 19.76 -5.82 -25.98
N GLY A 161 18.65 -5.08 -25.92
CA GLY A 161 18.45 -4.02 -24.93
C GLY A 161 19.13 -2.70 -25.32
N GLU A 162 19.52 -2.53 -26.58
CA GLU A 162 20.09 -1.28 -27.07
C GLU A 162 18.97 -0.26 -27.31
N ALA A 163 18.67 0.46 -26.24
CA ALA A 163 17.54 1.36 -26.12
C ALA A 163 17.91 2.81 -26.46
N ARG A 164 16.98 3.51 -27.12
CA ARG A 164 17.05 4.95 -27.39
C ARG A 164 15.67 5.58 -27.32
N ASP A 165 15.63 6.89 -27.23
CA ASP A 165 14.38 7.65 -27.29
C ASP A 165 13.77 7.52 -28.70
N PHE A 166 12.48 7.20 -28.73
CA PHE A 166 11.62 7.25 -29.92
C PHE A 166 10.84 8.58 -29.95
N SER A 167 10.35 8.98 -28.79
CA SER A 167 9.91 10.35 -28.50
C SER A 167 10.73 10.93 -27.35
N ALA A 168 10.73 12.24 -27.22
CA ALA A 168 11.38 12.98 -26.16
C ALA A 168 10.34 13.69 -25.29
N PRO A 169 10.69 14.09 -24.04
CA PRO A 169 9.79 14.89 -23.21
C PRO A 169 9.32 16.20 -23.89
N GLY A 170 10.12 16.73 -24.83
CA GLY A 170 9.77 17.90 -25.63
C GLY A 170 8.57 17.71 -26.57
N ASP A 171 8.18 16.46 -26.85
CA ASP A 171 7.02 16.13 -27.67
C ASP A 171 5.70 16.29 -26.89
N LYS A 172 5.79 16.64 -25.60
CA LYS A 172 4.64 16.97 -24.71
C LYS A 172 3.63 15.83 -24.58
N LEU A 173 4.12 14.60 -24.57
CA LEU A 173 3.33 13.47 -24.10
C LEU A 173 3.05 13.64 -22.60
N ASP A 174 1.91 13.14 -22.16
CA ASP A 174 1.66 12.92 -20.74
C ASP A 174 2.29 11.57 -20.32
N ALA A 175 1.90 11.04 -19.16
CA ALA A 175 2.21 9.68 -18.77
C ALA A 175 1.73 8.67 -19.84
N VAL A 176 2.66 7.91 -20.41
CA VAL A 176 2.35 6.90 -21.43
C VAL A 176 1.93 5.61 -20.73
N LEU A 177 0.63 5.26 -20.82
CA LEU A 177 -0.04 4.13 -20.16
C LEU A 177 -0.37 2.96 -21.09
N GLY A 178 0.03 3.04 -22.36
CA GLY A 178 -0.30 2.01 -23.34
C GLY A 178 0.20 2.40 -24.72
N LEU A 179 0.56 1.39 -25.50
CA LEU A 179 1.11 1.53 -26.85
C LEU A 179 0.53 0.43 -27.73
N ALA A 180 0.27 0.74 -29.00
CA ALA A 180 -0.16 -0.23 -29.98
C ALA A 180 0.53 0.04 -31.31
N VAL A 181 1.21 -0.96 -31.85
CA VAL A 181 1.84 -0.83 -33.17
C VAL A 181 0.81 -1.19 -34.25
N ASP A 182 0.57 -0.27 -35.17
CA ASP A 182 -0.06 -0.56 -36.47
C ASP A 182 1.04 -0.79 -37.51
N ALA A 183 1.54 -2.04 -37.57
CA ALA A 183 2.64 -2.42 -38.45
C ALA A 183 2.29 -2.27 -39.94
N ALA A 184 1.01 -2.37 -40.30
CA ALA A 184 0.56 -2.24 -41.68
C ALA A 184 0.67 -0.80 -42.19
N ARG A 185 0.48 0.19 -41.29
CA ARG A 185 0.60 1.62 -41.59
C ARG A 185 1.93 2.23 -41.13
N GLY A 186 2.72 1.48 -40.36
CA GLY A 186 3.98 1.96 -39.80
C GLY A 186 3.78 3.01 -38.70
N HIS A 187 2.69 2.88 -37.92
CA HIS A 187 2.37 3.80 -36.83
C HIS A 187 2.55 3.16 -35.46
N LEU A 188 2.83 4.01 -34.49
CA LEU A 188 2.74 3.73 -33.06
C LEU A 188 1.59 4.56 -32.46
#